data_AF-A0A9E0WFK5-F1
#
_entry.id   AF-A0A9E0WFK5-F1
#
_cell.length_a   1.000
_cell.length_b   1.000
_cell.length_c   1.000
_cell.angle_alpha   90.00
_cell.angle_beta   90.00
_cell.angle_gamma   90.00
#
_symmetry.space_group_name_H-M   'P 1'
#
loop_
_entity.id
_entity.type
_entity.pdbx_description
1 polymer ?
#
loop_
_entity_poly.entity_id
_entity_poly.type
_entity_poly.pdbx_seq_one_letter_code
_entity_poly.pdbx_strand_id
1 'polypeptide(L)'
;MADDFKPYALGAARVGVEGGHEVRADDPFYAGLSDHLADKGYFTARADDLIAWARTGSLMWMTFGLACCAVEMMQAGNPRYDLERFGMAPRGSPRQSDVMIVAGTLTNKMAPALRKVYDQMPEPRYVISMGSCANGGGYYHYSYSVVRGCDRIVPVDIYIPGCPPTAEALVYGFLQLQKKIRRESTLER
;
A
#
# COMPACT_ATOMS: atom_id res chain seq x y z
N MET A 1 38.05 -36.61 30.71
CA MET A 1 37.22 -36.05 31.79
C MET A 1 36.59 -34.80 31.19
N ALA A 2 35.62 -35.01 30.32
CA ALA A 2 34.19 -34.93 30.63
C ALA A 2 33.80 -33.47 30.90
N ASP A 3 33.39 -32.78 29.83
CA ASP A 3 32.42 -31.69 29.94
C ASP A 3 31.40 -31.86 28.82
N ASP A 4 30.18 -32.12 29.30
CA ASP A 4 28.94 -32.40 28.61
C ASP A 4 28.32 -31.05 28.21
N PHE A 5 28.16 -30.79 26.91
CA PHE A 5 27.19 -29.81 26.44
C PHE A 5 26.43 -30.41 25.26
N LYS A 6 25.29 -31.03 25.58
CA LYS A 6 24.27 -31.41 24.59
C LYS A 6 23.33 -30.23 24.36
N PRO A 7 23.24 -29.70 23.13
CA PRO A 7 22.02 -29.13 22.64
C PRO A 7 21.33 -30.14 21.71
N TYR A 8 20.24 -30.72 22.23
CA TYR A 8 18.98 -30.99 21.52
C TYR A 8 19.03 -31.23 19.98
N ALA A 9 18.77 -32.49 19.61
CA ALA A 9 17.77 -32.85 18.61
C ALA A 9 17.81 -32.15 17.22
N LEU A 10 18.86 -32.41 16.43
CA LEU A 10 18.77 -32.37 14.96
C LEU A 10 18.78 -33.77 14.33
N GLY A 11 18.59 -34.82 15.14
CA GLY A 11 18.39 -36.18 14.67
C GLY A 11 16.92 -36.43 14.30
N ALA A 12 16.44 -35.91 13.17
CA ALA A 12 15.26 -36.45 12.46
C ALA A 12 14.98 -35.72 11.13
N ALA A 13 15.98 -35.55 10.26
CA ALA A 13 15.68 -35.26 8.87
C ALA A 13 16.74 -35.90 7.95
N ARG A 14 16.39 -37.09 7.44
CA ARG A 14 17.04 -37.83 6.33
C ARG A 14 18.32 -38.62 6.67
N VAL A 15 18.20 -39.63 7.52
CA VAL A 15 19.20 -40.73 7.62
C VAL A 15 18.67 -41.97 6.86
N GLY A 16 18.41 -41.85 5.55
CA GLY A 16 17.76 -42.96 4.84
C GLY A 16 17.71 -42.91 3.33
N VAL A 17 18.62 -42.19 2.67
CA VAL A 17 18.75 -42.24 1.19
C VAL A 17 20.19 -42.62 0.87
N GLU A 18 20.38 -43.81 0.30
CA GLU A 18 21.68 -44.24 -0.21
C GLU A 18 22.14 -43.25 -1.29
N GLY A 19 23.27 -42.57 -1.04
CA GLY A 19 23.85 -41.55 -1.92
C GLY A 19 23.77 -40.09 -1.41
N GLY A 20 23.27 -39.84 -0.19
CA GLY A 20 23.27 -38.49 0.40
C GLY A 20 24.65 -38.06 0.92
N HIS A 21 25.13 -36.89 0.50
CA HIS A 21 26.34 -36.26 1.04
C HIS A 21 26.16 -35.94 2.54
N GLU A 22 27.07 -36.42 3.39
CA GLU A 22 27.11 -36.03 4.81
C GLU A 22 27.41 -34.54 4.91
N VAL A 23 26.54 -33.79 5.59
CA VAL A 23 26.69 -32.34 5.76
C VAL A 23 27.82 -32.09 6.76
N ARG A 24 28.98 -31.65 6.27
CA ARG A 24 30.11 -31.21 7.11
C ARG A 24 29.99 -29.71 7.38
N ALA A 25 30.48 -29.27 8.53
CA ALA A 25 30.44 -27.85 8.92
C ALA A 25 31.19 -26.93 7.91
N ASP A 26 32.13 -27.49 7.15
CA ASP A 26 33.01 -26.78 6.22
C ASP A 26 32.61 -26.99 4.73
N ASP A 27 31.38 -27.44 4.48
CA ASP A 27 30.93 -27.71 3.10
C ASP A 27 30.86 -26.41 2.29
N PRO A 28 31.54 -26.33 1.12
CA PRO A 28 31.64 -25.10 0.32
C PRO A 28 30.28 -24.61 -0.20
N PHE A 29 29.30 -25.51 -0.31
CA PHE A 29 27.91 -25.16 -0.63
C PHE A 29 27.23 -24.36 0.50
N TYR A 30 27.41 -24.76 1.76
CA TYR A 30 26.83 -24.08 2.91
C TYR A 30 27.59 -22.82 3.28
N ALA A 31 28.92 -22.80 3.10
CA ALA A 31 29.73 -21.59 3.24
C ALA A 31 29.35 -20.53 2.20
N GLY A 32 29.20 -20.90 0.92
CA GLY A 32 28.73 -19.99 -0.12
C GLY A 32 27.29 -19.52 0.09
N LEU A 33 26.40 -20.38 0.58
CA LEU A 33 25.03 -20.01 0.95
C LEU A 33 25.01 -19.05 2.15
N SER A 34 25.85 -19.30 3.16
CA SER A 34 26.04 -18.42 4.32
C SER A 34 26.59 -17.06 3.91
N ASP A 35 27.55 -17.01 3.00
CA ASP A 35 28.10 -15.77 2.46
C ASP A 35 27.02 -15.00 1.66
N HIS A 36 26.23 -15.67 0.82
CA HIS A 36 25.09 -15.06 0.12
C HIS A 36 23.96 -14.59 1.05
N LEU A 37 23.76 -15.26 2.20
CA LEU A 37 22.82 -14.84 3.25
C LEU A 37 23.38 -13.69 4.10
N ALA A 38 24.70 -13.67 4.32
CA ALA A 38 25.43 -12.67 5.08
C ALA A 38 25.65 -11.37 4.29
N ASP A 39 25.62 -11.45 2.95
CA ASP A 39 25.73 -10.32 2.01
C ASP A 39 24.47 -9.43 2.00
N LYS A 40 24.01 -9.02 3.19
CA LYS A 40 22.99 -7.98 3.48
C LYS A 40 21.57 -8.18 2.92
N GLY A 41 21.39 -8.93 1.85
CA GLY A 41 20.13 -9.08 1.11
C GLY A 41 19.01 -9.73 1.91
N TYR A 42 19.32 -10.68 2.80
CA TYR A 42 18.31 -11.31 3.64
C TYR A 42 17.79 -10.34 4.71
N PHE A 43 18.67 -9.62 5.41
CA PHE A 43 18.26 -8.67 6.45
C PHE A 43 17.58 -7.44 5.86
N THR A 44 18.09 -6.90 4.74
CA THR A 44 17.45 -5.75 4.08
C THR A 44 16.09 -6.12 3.51
N ALA A 45 15.95 -7.27 2.84
CA ALA A 45 14.65 -7.71 2.32
C ALA A 45 13.60 -7.90 3.43
N ARG A 46 14.00 -8.47 4.59
CA ARG A 46 13.09 -8.62 5.73
C ARG A 46 12.70 -7.28 6.36
N ALA A 47 13.62 -6.31 6.39
CA ALA A 47 13.32 -4.95 6.85
C ALA A 47 12.35 -4.25 5.89
N ASP A 48 12.51 -4.45 4.59
CA ASP A 48 11.66 -3.86 3.54
C ASP A 48 10.25 -4.41 3.59
N ASP A 49 10.12 -5.72 3.75
CA ASP A 49 8.85 -6.39 3.97
C ASP A 49 8.13 -5.84 5.21
N LEU A 50 8.87 -5.61 6.30
CA LEU A 50 8.31 -5.07 7.54
C LEU A 50 7.82 -3.62 7.36
N ILE A 51 8.61 -2.77 6.69
CA ILE A 51 8.24 -1.38 6.41
C ILE A 51 7.02 -1.33 5.49
N ALA A 52 7.00 -2.15 4.43
CA ALA A 52 5.87 -2.25 3.52
C ALA A 52 4.60 -2.77 4.22
N TRP A 53 4.75 -3.76 5.11
CA TRP A 53 3.65 -4.24 5.94
C TRP A 53 3.11 -3.14 6.85
N ALA A 54 3.98 -2.42 7.54
CA ALA A 54 3.58 -1.30 8.41
C ALA A 54 2.84 -0.22 7.63
N ARG A 55 3.37 0.23 6.48
CA ARG A 55 2.71 1.24 5.63
C ARG A 55 1.36 0.77 5.09
N THR A 56 1.26 -0.48 4.64
CA THR A 56 0.01 -1.00 4.07
C THR A 56 -1.05 -1.33 5.12
N GLY A 57 -0.64 -1.61 6.35
CA GLY A 57 -1.51 -1.92 7.49
C GLY A 57 -2.04 -0.70 8.24
N SER A 58 -1.58 0.51 7.93
CA SER A 58 -2.00 1.74 8.63
C SER A 58 -2.22 2.93 7.68
N LEU A 59 -2.94 2.73 6.59
CA LEU A 59 -3.18 3.79 5.61
C LEU A 59 -4.24 4.77 6.10
N MET A 60 -3.81 5.89 6.67
CA MET A 60 -4.71 6.95 7.13
C MET A 60 -5.16 7.78 5.93
N TRP A 61 -6.42 7.69 5.52
CA TRP A 61 -6.90 8.53 4.43
C TRP A 61 -7.45 9.85 4.91
N MET A 62 -7.34 10.84 4.06
CA MET A 62 -8.15 12.02 4.10
C MET A 62 -9.19 11.98 2.99
N THR A 63 -10.41 12.32 3.35
CA THR A 63 -11.57 12.32 2.47
C THR A 63 -11.71 13.68 1.79
N PHE A 64 -11.53 13.76 0.48
CA PHE A 64 -11.86 14.95 -0.30
C PHE A 64 -13.21 14.75 -0.99
N GLY A 65 -14.28 14.83 -0.19
CA GLY A 65 -15.65 14.61 -0.63
C GLY A 65 -16.22 15.82 -1.37
N LEU A 66 -16.26 15.76 -2.71
CA LEU A 66 -16.69 16.87 -3.57
C LEU A 66 -18.13 16.73 -4.09
N ALA A 67 -18.58 15.51 -4.33
CA ALA A 67 -19.88 15.24 -4.97
C ALA A 67 -20.45 13.89 -4.51
N CYS A 68 -21.32 13.27 -5.33
CA CYS A 68 -22.02 12.02 -5.02
C CYS A 68 -21.10 10.85 -4.62
N CYS A 69 -19.86 10.78 -5.14
CA CYS A 69 -18.89 9.74 -4.76
C CYS A 69 -18.51 9.84 -3.26
N ALA A 70 -18.68 11.00 -2.63
CA ALA A 70 -18.43 11.15 -1.20
C ALA A 70 -19.41 10.34 -0.34
N VAL A 71 -20.66 10.21 -0.78
CA VAL A 71 -21.67 9.41 -0.05
C VAL A 71 -21.29 7.94 -0.08
N GLU A 72 -20.85 7.43 -1.23
CA GLU A 72 -20.39 6.05 -1.32
C GLU A 72 -19.11 5.82 -0.49
N MET A 73 -18.21 6.81 -0.47
CA MET A 73 -17.01 6.75 0.38
C MET A 73 -17.38 6.68 1.87
N MET A 74 -18.40 7.42 2.31
CA MET A 74 -18.94 7.30 3.68
C MET A 74 -19.55 5.91 3.92
N GLN A 75 -20.26 5.35 2.93
CA GLN A 75 -20.80 4.00 3.03
C GLN A 75 -19.71 2.93 3.12
N ALA A 76 -18.57 3.11 2.46
CA ALA A 76 -17.44 2.20 2.60
C ALA A 76 -16.84 2.26 4.02
N GLY A 77 -16.89 3.41 4.69
CA GLY A 77 -16.52 3.57 6.11
C GLY A 77 -17.54 3.03 7.12
N ASN A 78 -18.77 2.74 6.69
CA ASN A 78 -19.83 2.23 7.56
C ASN A 78 -19.66 0.73 7.85
N PRO A 79 -20.31 0.19 8.90
CA PRO A 79 -20.08 -1.18 9.40
C PRO A 79 -20.32 -2.31 8.40
N ARG A 80 -21.00 -2.04 7.28
CA ARG A 80 -21.23 -3.06 6.23
C ARG A 80 -19.93 -3.45 5.51
N TYR A 81 -19.09 -2.48 5.19
CA TYR A 81 -17.84 -2.68 4.47
C TYR A 81 -16.61 -2.46 5.34
N ASP A 82 -16.78 -1.73 6.45
CA ASP A 82 -15.82 -1.48 7.52
C ASP A 82 -14.38 -1.37 7.01
N LEU A 83 -14.10 -0.19 6.49
CA LEU A 83 -12.83 0.18 5.92
C LEU A 83 -11.73 0.26 7.00
N GLU A 84 -12.09 0.48 8.28
CA GLU A 84 -11.16 0.47 9.42
C GLU A 84 -10.62 -0.94 9.72
N ARG A 85 -11.34 -2.00 9.34
CA ARG A 85 -10.86 -3.39 9.42
C ARG A 85 -9.54 -3.62 8.69
N PHE A 86 -9.28 -2.86 7.62
CA PHE A 86 -8.04 -2.94 6.85
C PHE A 86 -6.93 -2.01 7.37
N GLY A 87 -7.13 -1.42 8.56
CA GLY A 87 -6.20 -0.47 9.17
C GLY A 87 -6.28 0.92 8.54
N MET A 88 -7.39 1.24 7.88
CA MET A 88 -7.57 2.48 7.17
C MET A 88 -8.61 3.35 7.86
N ALA A 89 -8.16 4.41 8.53
CA ALA A 89 -9.03 5.29 9.30
C ALA A 89 -9.12 6.70 8.68
N PRO A 90 -10.29 7.33 8.71
CA PRO A 90 -10.46 8.70 8.24
C PRO A 90 -9.76 9.71 9.15
N ARG A 91 -8.94 10.58 8.55
CA ARG A 91 -8.33 11.73 9.20
C ARG A 91 -8.85 13.01 8.57
N GLY A 92 -9.27 13.95 9.43
CA GLY A 92 -9.76 15.26 9.01
C GLY A 92 -8.67 16.27 8.66
N SER A 93 -7.39 15.93 8.83
CA SER A 93 -6.27 16.83 8.53
C SER A 93 -5.30 16.21 7.51
N PRO A 94 -4.84 16.99 6.51
CA PRO A 94 -3.91 16.49 5.49
C PRO A 94 -2.53 16.16 6.07
N ARG A 95 -2.15 16.77 7.19
CA ARG A 95 -0.83 16.59 7.80
C ARG A 95 -0.65 15.23 8.48
N GLN A 96 -1.76 14.55 8.77
CA GLN A 96 -1.78 13.24 9.44
C GLN A 96 -2.21 12.11 8.51
N SER A 97 -2.47 12.41 7.24
CA SER A 97 -2.98 11.44 6.26
C SER A 97 -1.92 11.10 5.23
N ASP A 98 -1.86 9.83 4.89
CA ASP A 98 -0.95 9.28 3.87
C ASP A 98 -1.68 9.09 2.53
N VAL A 99 -3.00 8.87 2.56
CA VAL A 99 -3.80 8.67 1.35
C VAL A 99 -4.79 9.82 1.16
N MET A 100 -4.87 10.38 -0.03
CA MET A 100 -5.90 11.36 -0.40
C MET A 100 -6.88 10.72 -1.37
N ILE A 101 -8.15 10.64 -0.98
CA ILE A 101 -9.23 10.17 -1.85
C ILE A 101 -9.92 11.38 -2.47
N VAL A 102 -9.78 11.55 -3.79
CA VAL A 102 -10.51 12.57 -4.54
C VAL A 102 -11.86 11.99 -4.98
N ALA A 103 -12.90 12.26 -4.18
CA ALA A 103 -14.22 11.67 -4.36
C ALA A 103 -15.19 12.66 -5.01
N GLY A 104 -15.28 12.61 -6.35
CA GLY A 104 -16.28 13.35 -7.13
C GLY A 104 -15.69 14.41 -8.07
N THR A 105 -16.53 15.38 -8.44
CA THR A 105 -16.22 16.34 -9.50
C THR A 105 -15.28 17.44 -9.03
N LEU A 106 -14.11 17.56 -9.68
CA LEU A 106 -13.17 18.65 -9.44
C LEU A 106 -13.53 19.88 -10.28
N THR A 107 -13.92 20.96 -9.63
CA THR A 107 -14.19 22.25 -10.31
C THR A 107 -12.92 23.09 -10.44
N ASN A 108 -12.87 23.98 -11.44
CA ASN A 108 -11.74 24.90 -11.67
C ASN A 108 -11.46 25.76 -10.43
N LYS A 109 -12.50 26.14 -9.67
CA LYS A 109 -12.36 26.89 -8.42
C LYS A 109 -11.72 26.05 -7.30
N MET A 110 -11.99 24.75 -7.26
CA MET A 110 -11.47 23.85 -6.24
C MET A 110 -10.07 23.32 -6.55
N ALA A 111 -9.66 23.33 -7.83
CA ALA A 111 -8.34 22.89 -8.27
C ALA A 111 -7.15 23.45 -7.44
N PRO A 112 -7.04 24.78 -7.19
CA PRO A 112 -5.94 25.30 -6.37
C PRO A 112 -6.01 24.86 -4.90
N ALA A 113 -7.22 24.68 -4.35
CA ALA A 113 -7.39 24.21 -2.98
C ALA A 113 -6.96 22.74 -2.84
N LEU A 114 -7.32 21.89 -3.81
CA LEU A 114 -6.86 20.50 -3.86
C LEU A 114 -5.33 20.44 -3.90
N ARG A 115 -4.70 21.25 -4.76
CA ARG A 115 -3.23 21.27 -4.85
C ARG A 115 -2.58 21.65 -3.53
N LYS A 116 -3.09 22.70 -2.87
CA LYS A 116 -2.58 23.16 -1.57
C LYS A 116 -2.69 22.09 -0.49
N VAL A 117 -3.78 21.32 -0.49
CA VAL A 117 -4.00 20.23 0.46
C VAL A 117 -3.01 19.09 0.21
N TYR A 118 -2.81 18.71 -1.05
CA TYR A 118 -1.84 17.69 -1.44
C TYR A 118 -0.41 18.08 -1.05
N ASP A 119 -0.02 19.35 -1.24
CA ASP A 119 1.29 19.88 -0.87
C ASP A 119 1.54 19.90 0.65
N GLN A 120 0.49 19.78 1.48
CA GLN A 120 0.60 19.74 2.94
C GLN A 120 0.70 18.33 3.51
N MET A 121 0.60 17.29 2.68
CA MET A 121 0.69 15.90 3.11
C MET A 121 2.15 15.47 3.32
N PRO A 122 2.44 14.64 4.33
CA PRO A 122 3.76 14.08 4.53
C PRO A 122 4.15 13.12 3.39
N GLU A 123 5.45 12.99 3.15
CA GLU A 123 5.99 11.90 2.32
C GLU A 123 6.08 10.65 3.21
N PRO A 124 5.43 9.51 2.91
CA PRO A 124 4.91 9.05 1.62
C PRO A 124 3.41 9.30 1.46
N ARG A 125 3.03 9.85 0.30
CA ARG A 125 1.62 10.16 -0.01
C ARG A 125 1.15 9.41 -1.23
N TYR A 126 -0.11 8.98 -1.19
CA TYR A 126 -0.78 8.29 -2.28
C TYR A 126 -2.11 8.96 -2.62
N VAL A 127 -2.48 8.99 -3.90
CA VAL A 127 -3.73 9.59 -4.37
C VAL A 127 -4.60 8.56 -5.06
N ILE A 128 -5.83 8.44 -4.55
CA ILE A 128 -6.87 7.62 -5.18
C ILE A 128 -7.88 8.56 -5.84
N SER A 129 -8.06 8.41 -7.15
CA SER A 129 -9.11 9.07 -7.89
C SER A 129 -10.37 8.20 -7.87
N MET A 130 -11.44 8.70 -7.26
CA MET A 130 -12.68 7.97 -7.08
C MET A 130 -13.79 8.57 -7.94
N GLY A 131 -14.25 7.76 -8.90
CA GLY A 131 -15.39 8.06 -9.77
C GLY A 131 -15.00 8.72 -11.09
N SER A 132 -15.91 8.64 -12.06
CA SER A 132 -15.69 9.07 -13.44
C SER A 132 -15.30 10.54 -13.55
N CYS A 133 -15.87 11.39 -12.69
CA CYS A 133 -15.60 12.82 -12.69
C CYS A 133 -14.19 13.16 -12.20
N ALA A 134 -13.68 12.45 -11.18
CA ALA A 134 -12.31 12.61 -10.71
C ALA A 134 -11.29 12.03 -11.70
N ASN A 135 -11.60 10.89 -12.34
CA ASN A 135 -10.68 10.21 -13.24
C ASN A 135 -10.40 11.01 -14.54
N GLY A 136 -11.43 11.64 -15.10
CA GLY A 136 -11.30 12.29 -16.41
C GLY A 136 -12.37 13.34 -16.72
N GLY A 137 -13.05 13.90 -15.71
CA GLY A 137 -14.16 14.84 -15.89
C GLY A 137 -15.53 14.18 -16.06
N GLY A 138 -15.57 12.89 -16.41
CA GLY A 138 -16.77 12.05 -16.39
C GLY A 138 -17.96 12.67 -17.13
N TYR A 139 -19.11 12.67 -16.48
CA TYR A 139 -20.34 13.25 -17.03
C TYR A 139 -20.18 14.75 -17.37
N TYR A 140 -19.35 15.47 -16.61
CA TYR A 140 -19.14 16.91 -16.76
C TYR A 140 -17.91 17.28 -17.61
N HIS A 141 -17.38 16.34 -18.40
CA HIS A 141 -16.17 16.54 -19.19
C HIS A 141 -16.23 17.75 -20.15
N TYR A 142 -17.42 18.02 -20.70
CA TYR A 142 -17.68 19.13 -21.61
C TYR A 142 -18.17 20.41 -20.93
N SER A 143 -18.26 20.43 -19.60
CA SER A 143 -18.67 21.64 -18.88
C SER A 143 -17.50 22.65 -18.78
N TYR A 144 -17.84 23.94 -18.69
CA TYR A 144 -16.85 25.02 -18.64
C TYR A 144 -16.11 25.11 -17.29
N SER A 145 -16.72 24.60 -16.22
CA SER A 145 -16.27 24.81 -14.84
C SER A 145 -15.57 23.61 -14.20
N VAL A 146 -15.43 22.49 -14.92
CA VAL A 146 -14.89 21.23 -14.40
C VAL A 146 -13.53 20.92 -15.03
N VAL A 147 -12.60 20.47 -14.19
CA VAL A 147 -11.30 19.97 -14.64
C VAL A 147 -11.51 18.58 -15.22
N ARG A 148 -10.92 18.32 -16.39
CA ARG A 148 -11.00 17.02 -17.08
C ARG A 148 -10.07 15.97 -16.45
N GLY A 149 -10.26 15.72 -15.16
CA GLY A 149 -9.48 14.77 -14.35
C GLY A 149 -8.64 15.46 -13.27
N CYS A 150 -8.56 14.85 -12.09
CA CYS A 150 -7.71 15.30 -10.99
C CYS A 150 -6.22 15.11 -11.28
N ASP A 151 -5.88 14.20 -12.21
CA ASP A 151 -4.52 13.91 -12.67
C ASP A 151 -3.78 15.14 -13.23
N ARG A 152 -4.53 16.14 -13.71
CA ARG A 152 -3.95 17.42 -14.17
C ARG A 152 -3.38 18.28 -13.04
N ILE A 153 -3.77 18.03 -11.80
CA ILE A 153 -3.44 18.86 -10.63
C ILE A 153 -2.55 18.11 -9.65
N VAL A 154 -2.86 16.84 -9.42
CA VAL A 154 -2.15 15.94 -8.51
C VAL A 154 -1.90 14.61 -9.22
N PRO A 155 -0.72 13.98 -9.03
CA PRO A 155 -0.45 12.68 -9.64
C PRO A 155 -1.34 11.63 -8.99
N VAL A 156 -2.05 10.84 -9.80
CA VAL A 156 -2.94 9.79 -9.32
C VAL A 156 -2.24 8.43 -9.32
N ASP A 157 -2.34 7.69 -8.22
CA ASP A 157 -1.79 6.34 -8.12
C ASP A 157 -2.75 5.27 -8.62
N ILE A 158 -4.04 5.42 -8.27
CA ILE A 158 -5.09 4.45 -8.59
C ILE A 158 -6.36 5.17 -9.02
N TYR A 159 -6.94 4.67 -10.09
CA TYR A 159 -8.23 5.10 -10.61
C TYR A 159 -9.30 4.07 -10.30
N ILE A 160 -10.40 4.52 -9.68
CA ILE A 160 -11.55 3.67 -9.38
C ILE A 160 -12.68 4.04 -10.33
N PRO A 161 -13.09 3.12 -11.22
CA PRO A 161 -14.18 3.37 -12.16
C PRO A 161 -15.54 3.33 -11.45
N GLY A 162 -16.48 4.18 -11.88
CA GLY A 162 -17.86 4.22 -11.39
C GLY A 162 -18.47 5.62 -11.40
N CYS A 163 -19.80 5.74 -11.29
CA CYS A 163 -20.51 7.03 -11.25
C CYS A 163 -21.85 6.97 -10.49
N PRO A 164 -21.87 6.82 -9.15
CA PRO A 164 -20.71 6.57 -8.27
C PRO A 164 -20.23 5.12 -8.37
N PRO A 165 -18.97 4.81 -8.03
CA PRO A 165 -18.55 3.42 -7.83
C PRO A 165 -19.35 2.78 -6.71
N THR A 166 -19.42 1.45 -6.64
CA THR A 166 -19.96 0.79 -5.44
C THR A 166 -18.94 0.83 -4.31
N ALA A 167 -19.41 0.75 -3.07
CA ALA A 167 -18.53 0.71 -1.90
C ALA A 167 -17.52 -0.46 -1.96
N GLU A 168 -17.91 -1.63 -2.50
CA GLU A 168 -16.97 -2.74 -2.71
C GLU A 168 -15.86 -2.38 -3.70
N ALA A 169 -16.19 -1.62 -4.76
CA ALA A 169 -15.20 -1.18 -5.73
C ALA A 169 -14.17 -0.22 -5.10
N LEU A 170 -14.61 0.60 -4.14
CA LEU A 170 -13.70 1.45 -3.37
C LEU A 170 -12.76 0.61 -2.49
N VAL A 171 -13.29 -0.37 -1.75
CA VAL A 171 -12.48 -1.31 -0.95
C VAL A 171 -11.49 -2.07 -1.83
N TYR A 172 -11.91 -2.49 -3.03
CA TYR A 172 -11.02 -3.13 -3.98
C TYR A 172 -9.90 -2.19 -4.48
N GLY A 173 -10.21 -0.91 -4.70
CA GLY A 173 -9.21 0.11 -5.01
C GLY A 173 -8.13 0.22 -3.92
N PHE A 174 -8.52 0.14 -2.65
CA PHE A 174 -7.58 0.09 -1.52
C PHE A 174 -6.71 -1.17 -1.51
N LEU A 175 -7.27 -2.34 -1.79
CA LEU A 175 -6.50 -3.58 -1.91
C LEU A 175 -5.47 -3.50 -3.07
N GLN A 176 -5.83 -2.82 -4.16
CA GLN A 176 -4.88 -2.56 -5.24
C GLN A 176 -3.80 -1.55 -4.83
N LEU A 177 -4.12 -0.57 -3.99
CA LEU A 177 -3.12 0.35 -3.44
C LEU A 177 -2.12 -0.39 -2.57
N GLN A 178 -2.60 -1.26 -1.69
CA GLN A 178 -1.74 -2.10 -0.87
C GLN A 178 -0.80 -2.97 -1.72
N LYS A 179 -1.31 -3.54 -2.83
CA LYS A 179 -0.49 -4.30 -3.79
C LYS A 179 0.53 -3.44 -4.54
N LYS A 180 0.23 -2.16 -4.78
CA LYS A 180 1.19 -1.21 -5.37
C LYS A 180 2.32 -0.92 -4.37
N ILE A 181 1.98 -0.57 -3.14
CA ILE A 181 2.94 -0.23 -2.08
C ILE A 181 3.88 -1.41 -1.76
N ARG A 182 3.36 -2.64 -1.71
CA ARG A 182 4.19 -3.84 -1.48
C ARG A 182 5.22 -4.12 -2.57
N ARG A 183 5.05 -3.58 -3.78
CA ARG A 183 6.00 -3.75 -4.89
C ARG A 183 7.08 -2.67 -4.92
N GLU A 184 6.85 -1.56 -4.24
CA GLU A 184 7.67 -0.34 -4.29
C GLU A 184 8.71 -0.31 -3.16
N SER A 185 8.90 -1.42 -2.42
CA SER A 185 9.76 -1.51 -1.25
C SER A 185 11.24 -1.41 -1.61
N THR A 186 11.70 -0.18 -1.83
CA THR A 186 13.10 0.21 -1.94
C THR A 186 13.45 1.07 -0.71
N LEU A 187 14.54 0.75 -0.02
CA LEU A 187 15.07 1.53 1.12
C LEU A 187 15.60 2.90 0.72
N GLU A 188 15.97 3.05 -0.55
CA GLU A 188 16.47 4.31 -1.09
C GLU A 188 15.31 5.29 -1.26
N ARG A 189 15.43 6.43 -0.59
CA ARG A 189 14.41 7.46 -0.48
C ARG A 189 15.00 8.83 -0.66
#